data_AF-A0A285SGN2-F1
#
_entry.id   AF-A0A285SGN2-F1
#
_cell.length_a   1.000
_cell.length_b   1.000
_cell.length_c   1.000
_cell.angle_alpha   90.00
_cell.angle_beta   90.00
_cell.angle_gamma   90.00
#
_symmetry.space_group_name_H-M   'P 1'
#
loop_
_entity.id
_entity.type
_entity.pdbx_description
1 polymer ?
#
loop_
_entity_poly.entity_id
_entity_poly.type
_entity_poly.pdbx_seq_one_letter_code
_entity_poly.pdbx_strand_id
1 'polypeptide(L)'
;MLAHVLDQLDDPQSFLELVERLYHRPDSSEDELTFNDGRVFNRRSVSLDAGDGGYSRIWIFSDVTEAWSARIDPLTGLLNRRAYASELPEFMSSPAEGAVKSFALADVDRFKAYNDRYGHAAGDQVLERIGEILSEACDRNSAETYRIGGEEFAITSLHRDQAAAIAFHRAIIDRVKEAAIEHGGNRPHGVATVSMGLGLFAGCGNAKTIFATVDRALYRAKKLGRNTVTLAEIGRGGHSSSNTTDEPSG
;
A
#
# COMPACT_ATOMS: atom_id res chain seq x y z
N MET A 1 -2.95 -29.06 20.71
CA MET A 1 -3.34 -27.65 20.90
C MET A 1 -2.82 -26.79 19.76
N LEU A 2 -1.51 -26.79 19.46
CA LEU A 2 -0.95 -26.03 18.32
C LEU A 2 -1.58 -26.39 16.96
N ALA A 3 -1.69 -27.68 16.61
CA ALA A 3 -2.33 -28.13 15.37
C ALA A 3 -3.77 -27.63 15.19
N HIS A 4 -4.54 -27.54 16.29
CA HIS A 4 -5.92 -27.07 16.23
C HIS A 4 -6.03 -25.57 15.96
N VAL A 5 -5.03 -24.77 16.37
CA VAL A 5 -4.97 -23.34 16.08
C VAL A 5 -4.52 -23.11 14.64
N LEU A 6 -3.57 -23.90 14.14
CA LEU A 6 -3.08 -23.81 12.76
C LEU A 6 -4.20 -24.02 11.74
N ASP A 7 -5.08 -24.99 11.96
CA ASP A 7 -6.22 -25.27 11.07
C ASP A 7 -7.26 -24.13 11.01
N GLN A 8 -7.15 -23.13 11.89
CA GLN A 8 -8.05 -21.99 11.95
C GLN A 8 -7.47 -20.72 11.35
N LEU A 9 -6.21 -20.72 10.90
CA LEU A 9 -5.54 -19.54 10.34
C LEU A 9 -5.57 -19.53 8.82
N ASP A 10 -5.65 -18.34 8.24
CA ASP A 10 -5.57 -18.14 6.78
C ASP A 10 -4.16 -18.46 6.26
N ASP A 11 -3.12 -18.14 7.04
CA ASP A 11 -1.72 -18.47 6.75
C ASP A 11 -1.04 -19.17 7.95
N PRO A 12 -1.23 -20.50 8.09
CA PRO A 12 -0.63 -21.26 9.17
C PRO A 12 0.90 -21.35 9.07
N GLN A 13 1.46 -21.22 7.86
CA GLN A 13 2.88 -21.37 7.63
C GLN A 13 3.65 -20.16 8.16
N SER A 14 3.21 -18.94 7.80
CA SER A 14 3.82 -17.71 8.33
C SER A 14 3.74 -17.64 9.85
N PHE A 15 2.64 -18.14 10.44
CA PHE A 15 2.52 -18.26 11.89
C PHE A 15 3.63 -19.14 12.50
N LEU A 16 3.88 -20.33 11.93
CA LEU A 16 4.89 -21.26 12.41
C LEU A 16 6.31 -20.69 12.26
N GLU A 17 6.61 -20.14 11.09
CA GLU A 17 7.92 -19.55 10.79
C GLU A 17 8.26 -18.44 11.79
N LEU A 18 7.28 -17.58 12.10
CA LEU A 18 7.48 -16.51 13.08
C LEU A 18 7.69 -17.06 14.50
N VAL A 19 6.90 -18.06 14.91
CA VAL A 19 7.02 -18.69 16.23
C VAL A 19 8.40 -19.32 16.39
N GLU A 20 8.84 -20.15 15.44
CA GLU A 20 10.15 -20.81 15.47
C GLU A 20 11.29 -19.80 15.51
N ARG A 21 11.22 -18.75 14.68
CA ARG A 21 12.22 -17.67 14.65
C ARG A 21 12.39 -17.00 16.00
N LEU A 22 11.29 -16.79 16.73
CA LEU A 22 11.25 -16.04 17.98
C LEU A 22 11.58 -16.89 19.22
N TYR A 23 11.53 -18.21 19.12
CA TYR A 23 11.93 -19.12 20.21
C TYR A 23 13.43 -19.03 20.53
N HIS A 24 14.25 -18.70 19.54
CA HIS A 24 15.71 -18.64 19.69
C HIS A 24 16.26 -17.21 19.72
N ARG A 25 15.38 -16.20 19.81
CA ARG A 25 15.77 -14.78 19.75
C ARG A 25 15.06 -13.94 20.82
N PRO A 26 15.77 -12.97 21.42
CA PRO A 26 15.17 -12.04 22.39
C PRO A 26 14.31 -10.96 21.73
N ASP A 27 14.17 -10.97 20.40
CA ASP A 27 13.44 -9.95 19.66
C ASP A 27 11.96 -9.88 20.08
N SER A 28 11.44 -8.67 20.28
CA SER A 28 10.00 -8.46 20.34
C SER A 28 9.39 -8.55 18.95
N SER A 29 8.15 -9.00 18.86
CA SER A 29 7.40 -9.10 17.62
C SER A 29 5.98 -8.61 17.82
N GLU A 30 5.41 -8.02 16.79
CA GLU A 30 4.00 -7.66 16.73
C GLU A 30 3.50 -7.91 15.30
N ASP A 31 2.41 -8.65 15.18
CA ASP A 31 1.82 -9.05 13.89
C ASP A 31 0.30 -9.25 14.02
N GLU A 32 -0.40 -9.27 12.89
CA GLU A 32 -1.84 -9.55 12.83
C GLU A 32 -2.07 -10.99 12.34
N LEU A 33 -2.95 -11.73 13.01
CA LEU A 33 -3.36 -13.08 12.66
C LEU A 33 -4.79 -13.07 12.18
N THR A 34 -5.01 -13.46 10.93
CA THR A 34 -6.35 -13.65 10.35
C THR A 34 -6.77 -15.11 10.47
N PHE A 35 -8.00 -15.31 10.93
CA PHE A 35 -8.62 -16.62 11.09
C PHE A 35 -9.60 -16.89 9.95
N ASN A 36 -9.76 -18.18 9.61
CA ASN A 36 -10.66 -18.67 8.56
C ASN A 36 -12.14 -18.27 8.77
N ASP A 37 -12.51 -17.89 10.01
CA ASP A 37 -13.84 -17.41 10.38
C ASP A 37 -13.99 -15.88 10.34
N GLY A 38 -12.97 -15.17 9.86
CA GLY A 38 -12.93 -13.72 9.71
C GLY A 38 -12.45 -12.96 10.95
N ARG A 39 -12.12 -13.65 12.06
CA ARG A 39 -11.54 -12.98 13.22
C ARG A 39 -10.11 -12.52 12.94
N VAL A 40 -9.74 -11.38 13.51
CA VAL A 40 -8.37 -10.85 13.42
C VAL A 40 -7.83 -10.59 14.82
N PHE A 41 -6.67 -11.17 15.12
CA PHE A 41 -5.99 -11.00 16.40
C PHE A 41 -4.64 -10.30 16.21
N ASN A 42 -4.40 -9.22 16.95
CA ASN A 42 -3.05 -8.69 17.10
C ASN A 42 -2.30 -9.61 18.07
N ARG A 43 -1.21 -10.20 17.58
CA ARG A 43 -0.28 -11.00 18.35
C ARG A 43 0.95 -10.16 18.66
N ARG A 44 1.21 -9.93 19.93
CA ARG A 44 2.42 -9.28 20.42
C ARG A 44 3.22 -10.24 21.27
N SER A 45 4.53 -10.19 21.13
CA SER A 45 5.42 -11.01 21.91
C SER A 45 6.67 -10.28 22.36
N VAL A 46 7.00 -10.46 23.63
CA VAL A 46 8.14 -9.80 24.29
C VAL A 46 8.95 -10.86 25.03
N SER A 47 10.27 -10.75 24.93
CA SER A 47 11.20 -11.57 25.72
C SER A 47 11.39 -10.97 27.11
N LEU A 48 11.62 -11.83 28.09
CA LEU A 48 11.97 -11.50 29.45
C LEU A 48 13.24 -12.26 29.80
N ASP A 49 14.22 -11.55 30.35
CA ASP A 49 15.43 -12.18 30.89
C ASP A 49 15.06 -13.02 32.11
N ALA A 50 15.39 -14.32 32.08
CA ALA A 50 15.10 -15.25 33.16
C ALA A 50 16.20 -15.27 34.23
N GLY A 51 17.31 -14.52 34.04
CA GLY A 51 18.39 -14.36 35.01
C GLY A 51 19.38 -15.53 35.09
N ASP A 52 19.10 -16.65 34.44
CA ASP A 52 19.95 -17.86 34.36
C ASP A 52 20.66 -18.03 33.00
N GLY A 53 20.63 -17.00 32.16
CA GLY A 53 21.13 -17.04 30.78
C GLY A 53 20.12 -17.58 29.76
N GLY A 54 18.91 -17.94 30.21
CA GLY A 54 17.76 -18.20 29.37
C GLY A 54 16.85 -16.98 29.19
N TYR A 55 15.95 -17.06 28.22
CA TYR A 55 14.91 -16.05 28.00
C TYR A 55 13.55 -16.73 28.05
N SER A 56 12.64 -16.14 28.82
CA SER A 56 11.21 -16.46 28.77
C SER A 56 10.51 -15.52 27.78
N ARG A 57 9.34 -15.90 27.28
CA ARG A 57 8.57 -15.11 26.32
C ARG A 57 7.11 -15.04 26.75
N ILE A 58 6.54 -13.83 26.72
CA ILE A 58 5.10 -13.62 26.84
C ILE A 58 4.51 -13.46 25.45
N TRP A 59 3.39 -14.13 25.22
CA TRP A 59 2.54 -13.92 24.04
C TRP A 59 1.23 -13.26 24.49
N ILE A 60 0.89 -12.16 23.85
CA ILE A 60 -0.33 -11.39 24.09
C ILE A 60 -1.13 -11.48 22.79
N PHE A 61 -2.40 -11.84 22.89
CA PHE A 61 -3.33 -11.90 21.78
C PHE A 61 -4.50 -10.97 22.11
N SER A 62 -4.72 -9.97 21.26
CA SER A 62 -5.83 -9.03 21.39
C SER A 62 -6.76 -9.22 20.20
N ASP A 63 -8.05 -9.44 20.45
CA ASP A 63 -9.04 -9.42 19.37
C ASP A 63 -9.16 -8.00 18.84
N VAL A 64 -8.83 -7.81 17.57
CA VAL A 64 -8.87 -6.53 16.87
C VAL A 64 -9.83 -6.57 15.68
N THR A 65 -10.70 -7.58 15.61
CA THR A 65 -11.60 -7.83 14.46
C THR A 65 -12.41 -6.60 14.08
N GLU A 66 -13.02 -5.92 15.05
CA GLU A 66 -13.80 -4.69 14.80
C GLU A 66 -12.93 -3.52 14.31
N ALA A 67 -11.77 -3.33 14.94
CA ALA A 67 -10.84 -2.26 14.58
C ALA A 67 -10.24 -2.49 13.19
N TRP A 68 -9.93 -3.74 12.84
CA TRP A 68 -9.46 -4.15 11.53
C TRP A 68 -10.54 -3.95 10.47
N SER A 69 -11.76 -4.46 10.69
CA SER A 69 -12.88 -4.32 9.74
C SER A 69 -13.22 -2.85 9.47
N ALA A 70 -13.06 -1.97 10.46
CA ALA A 70 -13.25 -0.52 10.29
C ALA A 70 -12.21 0.16 9.38
N ARG A 71 -11.10 -0.52 9.06
CA ARG A 71 -10.04 -0.06 8.14
C ARG A 71 -10.20 -0.61 6.73
N ILE A 72 -11.12 -1.53 6.48
CA ILE A 72 -11.30 -2.19 5.18
C ILE A 72 -12.46 -1.56 4.40
N ASP A 73 -12.32 -1.46 3.08
CA ASP A 73 -13.38 -1.11 2.15
C ASP A 73 -14.21 -2.38 1.84
N PRO A 74 -15.51 -2.39 2.13
CA PRO A 74 -16.32 -3.60 2.05
C PRO A 74 -16.56 -4.07 0.61
N LEU A 75 -16.34 -3.22 -0.40
CA LEU A 75 -16.48 -3.62 -1.80
C LEU A 75 -15.19 -4.29 -2.27
N THR A 76 -14.05 -3.61 -2.12
CA THR A 76 -12.80 -4.07 -2.76
C THR A 76 -11.89 -4.87 -1.85
N GLY A 77 -12.17 -4.97 -0.55
CA GLY A 77 -11.32 -5.63 0.45
C GLY A 77 -10.01 -4.88 0.75
N LEU A 78 -9.79 -3.71 0.14
CA LEU A 78 -8.59 -2.90 0.33
C LEU A 78 -8.70 -2.05 1.60
N LEU A 79 -7.59 -1.43 2.02
CA LEU A 79 -7.64 -0.40 3.05
C LEU A 79 -8.53 0.77 2.59
N ASN A 80 -9.36 1.30 3.47
CA ASN A 80 -10.31 2.35 3.14
C ASN A 80 -9.69 3.75 3.31
N ARG A 81 -10.49 4.78 2.97
CA ARG A 81 -10.11 6.19 3.11
C ARG A 81 -9.69 6.57 4.54
N ARG A 82 -10.27 5.93 5.57
CA ARG A 82 -9.92 6.21 6.97
C ARG A 82 -8.53 5.68 7.29
N ALA A 83 -8.22 4.45 6.90
CA ALA A 83 -6.89 3.85 7.02
C ALA A 83 -5.83 4.68 6.28
N TYR A 84 -6.11 5.07 5.04
CA TYR A 84 -5.28 5.98 4.26
C TYR A 84 -4.96 7.29 5.01
N ALA A 85 -5.97 7.92 5.63
CA ALA A 85 -5.80 9.18 6.33
C ALA A 85 -4.94 9.04 7.61
N SER A 86 -4.98 7.88 8.28
CA SER A 86 -4.16 7.60 9.46
C SER A 86 -2.73 7.18 9.12
N GLU A 87 -2.53 6.41 8.06
CA GLU A 87 -1.25 5.74 7.76
C GLU A 87 -0.34 6.56 6.84
N LEU A 88 -0.92 7.32 5.91
CA LEU A 88 -0.13 8.11 4.97
C LEU A 88 0.84 9.10 5.64
N PRO A 89 0.46 9.85 6.70
CA PRO A 89 1.38 10.76 7.38
C PRO A 89 2.62 10.04 7.94
N GLU A 90 2.43 8.84 8.49
CA GLU A 90 3.53 8.02 9.00
C GLU A 90 4.42 7.52 7.86
N PHE A 91 3.82 6.96 6.79
CA PHE A 91 4.56 6.56 5.60
C PHE A 91 5.36 7.72 4.97
N MET A 92 4.80 8.93 4.94
CA MET A 92 5.47 10.10 4.36
C MET A 92 6.62 10.63 5.24
N SER A 93 6.50 10.50 6.56
CA SER A 93 7.46 11.04 7.53
C SER A 93 8.53 10.05 7.97
N SER A 94 8.32 8.74 7.80
CA SER A 94 9.32 7.74 8.21
C SER A 94 10.63 7.88 7.40
N PRO A 95 11.78 7.45 7.94
CA PRO A 95 12.99 7.27 7.16
C PRO A 95 12.76 6.25 6.04
N ALA A 96 13.50 6.37 4.93
CA ALA A 96 13.44 5.39 3.84
C ALA A 96 14.59 4.37 3.89
N GLU A 97 15.53 4.48 4.85
CA GLU A 97 16.64 3.53 5.08
C GLU A 97 17.38 3.06 3.81
N GLY A 98 17.61 3.98 2.87
CA GLY A 98 18.28 3.68 1.60
C GLY A 98 17.36 3.19 0.46
N ALA A 99 16.07 2.96 0.75
CA ALA A 99 15.04 2.70 -0.23
C ALA A 99 14.47 4.00 -0.85
N VAL A 100 13.81 3.84 -1.99
CA VAL A 100 12.98 4.84 -2.66
C VAL A 100 11.54 4.62 -2.23
N LYS A 101 10.92 5.66 -1.68
CA LYS A 101 9.48 5.70 -1.43
C LYS A 101 8.75 6.05 -2.69
N SER A 102 7.63 5.39 -2.91
CA SER A 102 6.67 5.77 -3.94
C SER A 102 5.29 6.02 -3.34
N PHE A 103 4.63 7.05 -3.86
CA PHE A 103 3.23 7.32 -3.62
C PHE A 103 2.51 7.48 -4.96
N ALA A 104 1.51 6.66 -5.22
CA ALA A 104 0.71 6.73 -6.43
C ALA A 104 -0.76 7.03 -6.13
N LEU A 105 -1.36 7.86 -6.98
CA LEU A 105 -2.81 8.01 -7.09
C LEU A 105 -3.25 7.39 -8.41
N ALA A 106 -4.24 6.52 -8.33
CA ALA A 106 -4.75 5.75 -9.44
C ALA A 106 -6.26 5.98 -9.59
N ASP A 107 -6.74 6.03 -10.82
CA ASP A 107 -8.15 6.27 -11.15
C ASP A 107 -8.58 5.42 -12.33
N VAL A 108 -9.79 4.84 -12.23
CA VAL A 108 -10.37 4.00 -13.28
C VAL A 108 -10.82 4.87 -14.46
N ASP A 109 -10.24 4.58 -15.63
CA ASP A 109 -10.42 5.40 -16.80
C ASP A 109 -11.86 5.39 -17.32
N ARG A 110 -12.49 6.57 -17.30
CA ARG A 110 -13.87 6.78 -17.78
C ARG A 110 -14.88 5.89 -17.04
N PHE A 111 -14.71 5.72 -15.73
CA PHE A 111 -15.61 4.90 -14.92
C PHE A 111 -17.07 5.35 -14.97
N LYS A 112 -17.35 6.67 -14.98
CA LYS A 112 -18.71 7.17 -15.22
C LYS A 112 -19.33 6.63 -16.51
N ALA A 113 -18.58 6.65 -17.62
CA ALA A 113 -19.06 6.12 -18.89
C ALA A 113 -19.22 4.59 -18.88
N TYR A 114 -18.50 3.90 -18.00
CA TYR A 114 -18.72 2.48 -17.72
C TYR A 114 -20.08 2.29 -17.05
N ASN A 115 -20.33 2.99 -15.94
CA ASN A 115 -21.59 2.91 -15.19
C ASN A 115 -22.81 3.30 -16.03
N ASP A 116 -22.69 4.37 -16.82
CA ASP A 116 -23.77 4.82 -17.71
C ASP A 116 -24.14 3.75 -18.75
N ARG A 117 -23.22 2.84 -19.10
CA ARG A 117 -23.40 1.81 -20.12
C ARG A 117 -23.78 0.44 -19.56
N TYR A 118 -23.13 0.01 -18.48
CA TYR A 118 -23.25 -1.34 -17.92
C TYR A 118 -24.00 -1.37 -16.57
N GLY A 119 -24.32 -0.20 -16.00
CA GLY A 119 -24.98 -0.06 -14.70
C GLY A 119 -24.00 -0.12 -13.52
N HIS A 120 -24.45 0.39 -12.37
CA HIS A 120 -23.63 0.47 -11.15
C HIS A 120 -23.17 -0.91 -10.64
N ALA A 121 -24.02 -1.94 -10.72
CA ALA A 121 -23.64 -3.28 -10.28
C ALA A 121 -22.45 -3.85 -11.09
N ALA A 122 -22.39 -3.56 -12.39
CA ALA A 122 -21.22 -3.92 -13.20
C ALA A 122 -20.00 -3.06 -12.83
N GLY A 123 -20.22 -1.78 -12.53
CA GLY A 123 -19.16 -0.89 -12.03
C GLY A 123 -18.53 -1.42 -10.75
N ASP A 124 -19.35 -1.88 -9.81
CA ASP A 124 -18.91 -2.47 -8.54
C ASP A 124 -18.03 -3.72 -8.80
N GLN A 125 -18.44 -4.60 -9.71
CA GLN A 125 -17.64 -5.77 -10.12
C GLN A 125 -16.28 -5.39 -10.73
N VAL A 126 -16.21 -4.28 -11.49
CA VAL A 126 -14.93 -3.77 -12.01
C VAL A 126 -14.03 -3.28 -10.89
N LEU A 127 -14.59 -2.58 -9.90
CA LEU A 127 -13.82 -2.09 -8.75
C LEU A 127 -13.33 -3.22 -7.87
N GLU A 128 -14.16 -4.25 -7.62
CA GLU A 128 -13.78 -5.50 -6.97
C GLU A 128 -12.57 -6.12 -7.67
N ARG A 129 -12.68 -6.33 -8.99
CA ARG A 129 -11.61 -6.97 -9.77
C ARG A 129 -10.32 -6.15 -9.81
N ILE A 130 -10.42 -4.83 -9.90
CA ILE A 130 -9.25 -3.94 -9.82
C ILE A 130 -8.65 -4.00 -8.40
N GLY A 131 -9.49 -4.07 -7.37
CA GLY A 131 -9.07 -4.25 -5.98
C GLY A 131 -8.23 -5.51 -5.79
N GLU A 132 -8.70 -6.65 -6.28
CA GLU A 132 -7.97 -7.92 -6.25
C GLU A 132 -6.59 -7.80 -6.92
N ILE A 133 -6.53 -7.22 -8.12
CA ILE A 133 -5.27 -7.04 -8.87
C ILE A 133 -4.28 -6.15 -8.10
N LEU A 134 -4.78 -5.10 -7.44
CA LEU A 134 -3.97 -4.21 -6.61
C LEU A 134 -3.46 -4.92 -5.35
N SER A 135 -4.33 -5.65 -4.65
CA SER A 135 -3.96 -6.43 -3.46
C SER A 135 -2.86 -7.44 -3.80
N GLU A 136 -3.08 -8.29 -4.81
CA GLU A 136 -2.11 -9.29 -5.23
C GLU A 136 -0.76 -8.67 -5.64
N ALA A 137 -0.78 -7.49 -6.26
CA ALA A 137 0.45 -6.79 -6.60
C ALA A 137 1.22 -6.34 -5.34
N CYS A 138 0.50 -5.83 -4.34
CA CYS A 138 1.06 -5.24 -3.14
C CYS A 138 1.58 -6.27 -2.12
N ASP A 139 0.87 -7.38 -1.94
CA ASP A 139 1.26 -8.47 -1.01
C ASP A 139 2.67 -9.00 -1.28
N ARG A 140 3.14 -8.87 -2.53
CA ARG A 140 4.47 -9.32 -2.96
C ARG A 140 5.57 -8.25 -2.84
N ASN A 141 5.28 -7.01 -2.45
CA ASN A 141 6.16 -5.86 -2.75
C ASN A 141 6.28 -4.76 -1.66
N SER A 142 6.23 -5.08 -0.35
CA SER A 142 6.34 -4.07 0.73
C SER A 142 5.52 -2.80 0.43
N ALA A 143 4.26 -3.04 0.07
CA ALA A 143 3.36 -2.06 -0.50
C ALA A 143 1.99 -2.17 0.18
N GLU A 144 1.32 -1.05 0.32
CA GLU A 144 -0.06 -0.96 0.79
C GLU A 144 -0.90 -0.28 -0.28
N THR A 145 -2.15 -0.71 -0.39
CA THR A 145 -3.11 -0.13 -1.33
C THR A 145 -4.41 0.22 -0.63
N TYR A 146 -4.99 1.34 -1.06
CA TYR A 146 -6.16 1.93 -0.44
C TYR A 146 -7.18 2.29 -1.50
N ARG A 147 -8.47 2.15 -1.17
CA ARG A 147 -9.56 2.81 -1.88
C ARG A 147 -9.94 4.10 -1.15
N ILE A 148 -9.66 5.24 -1.79
CA ILE A 148 -9.80 6.57 -1.17
C ILE A 148 -11.03 7.35 -1.67
N GLY A 149 -11.63 6.89 -2.77
CA GLY A 149 -12.82 7.48 -3.39
C GLY A 149 -13.66 6.42 -4.12
N GLY A 150 -14.64 6.87 -4.92
CA GLY A 150 -15.54 5.98 -5.65
C GLY A 150 -14.79 5.07 -6.63
N GLU A 151 -13.92 5.66 -7.44
CA GLU A 151 -13.09 5.00 -8.47
C GLU A 151 -11.59 5.31 -8.31
N GLU A 152 -11.21 5.83 -7.14
CA GLU A 152 -9.88 6.34 -6.83
C GLU A 152 -9.17 5.45 -5.81
N PHE A 153 -7.94 5.09 -6.14
CA PHE A 153 -7.06 4.26 -5.32
C PHE A 153 -5.75 4.98 -5.01
N ALA A 154 -5.14 4.64 -3.89
CA ALA A 154 -3.79 5.06 -3.53
C ALA A 154 -2.89 3.85 -3.32
N ILE A 155 -1.59 4.02 -3.60
CA ILE A 155 -0.58 2.98 -3.37
C ILE A 155 0.64 3.62 -2.73
N THR A 156 1.11 3.05 -1.63
CA THR A 156 2.37 3.38 -0.96
C THR A 156 3.30 2.17 -1.07
N SER A 157 4.57 2.36 -1.41
CA SER A 157 5.51 1.23 -1.48
C SER A 157 6.96 1.65 -1.35
N LEU A 158 7.81 0.70 -0.95
CA LEU A 158 9.26 0.85 -0.83
C LEU A 158 9.99 0.05 -1.91
N HIS A 159 10.99 0.68 -2.53
CA HIS A 159 11.71 0.10 -3.66
C HIS A 159 13.22 0.27 -3.50
N ARG A 160 14.00 -0.66 -4.05
CA ARG A 160 15.48 -0.54 -4.08
C ARG A 160 15.98 0.69 -4.85
N ASP A 161 15.28 1.08 -5.91
CA ASP A 161 15.60 2.23 -6.75
C ASP A 161 14.36 2.75 -7.50
N GLN A 162 14.51 3.89 -8.18
CA GLN A 162 13.42 4.50 -8.95
C GLN A 162 12.95 3.62 -10.12
N ALA A 163 13.86 2.84 -10.73
CA ALA A 163 13.51 1.98 -11.85
C ALA A 163 12.59 0.84 -11.42
N ALA A 164 12.87 0.21 -10.27
CA ALA A 164 12.01 -0.79 -9.65
C ALA A 164 10.62 -0.21 -9.32
N ALA A 165 10.58 0.99 -8.73
CA ALA A 165 9.31 1.65 -8.42
C ALA A 165 8.49 1.89 -9.68
N ILE A 166 9.09 2.38 -10.77
CA ILE A 166 8.39 2.61 -12.04
C ILE A 166 7.91 1.29 -12.65
N ALA A 167 8.76 0.25 -12.64
CA ALA A 167 8.41 -1.06 -13.18
C ALA A 167 7.22 -1.68 -12.44
N PHE A 168 7.21 -1.58 -11.10
CA PHE A 168 6.11 -2.06 -10.26
C PHE A 168 4.76 -1.41 -10.65
N HIS A 169 4.71 -0.08 -10.71
CA HIS A 169 3.46 0.62 -11.05
C HIS A 169 3.02 0.41 -12.50
N ARG A 170 3.96 0.25 -13.44
CA ARG A 170 3.63 -0.12 -14.82
C ARG A 170 3.01 -1.51 -14.91
N ALA A 171 3.60 -2.49 -14.21
CA ALA A 171 3.08 -3.84 -14.16
C ALA A 171 1.65 -3.89 -13.61
N ILE A 172 1.27 -3.00 -12.69
CA ILE A 172 -0.11 -2.88 -12.21
C ILE A 172 -1.05 -2.43 -13.33
N ILE A 173 -0.72 -1.34 -14.04
CA ILE A 173 -1.56 -0.86 -15.16
C ILE A 173 -1.68 -1.93 -16.24
N ASP A 174 -0.59 -2.62 -16.56
CA ASP A 174 -0.57 -3.69 -17.56
C ASP A 174 -1.49 -4.85 -17.13
N ARG A 175 -1.41 -5.31 -15.86
CA ARG A 175 -2.29 -6.35 -15.32
C ARG A 175 -3.78 -5.97 -15.34
N VAL A 176 -4.11 -4.72 -15.00
CA VAL A 176 -5.51 -4.24 -15.08
C VAL A 176 -6.02 -4.31 -16.52
N LYS A 177 -5.21 -3.88 -17.49
CA LYS A 177 -5.57 -3.96 -18.90
C LYS A 177 -5.67 -5.42 -19.39
N GLU A 178 -4.76 -6.28 -18.96
CA GLU A 178 -4.70 -7.71 -19.30
C GLU A 178 -5.88 -8.51 -18.71
N ALA A 179 -6.51 -8.02 -17.63
CA ALA A 179 -7.77 -8.58 -17.13
C ALA A 179 -8.91 -8.50 -18.15
N ALA A 180 -8.74 -7.72 -19.23
CA ALA A 180 -9.61 -7.69 -20.42
C ALA A 180 -11.10 -7.47 -20.11
N ILE A 181 -11.40 -6.74 -19.03
CA ILE A 181 -12.75 -6.37 -18.63
C ILE A 181 -13.33 -5.44 -19.71
N GLU A 182 -14.43 -5.82 -20.34
CA GLU A 182 -15.01 -5.07 -21.45
C GLU A 182 -15.37 -3.62 -21.05
N HIS A 183 -14.89 -2.62 -21.79
CA HIS A 183 -15.32 -1.22 -21.63
C HIS A 183 -15.41 -0.54 -23.00
N GLY A 184 -16.54 -0.72 -23.69
CA GLY A 184 -16.77 -0.15 -25.01
C GLY A 184 -16.74 1.39 -25.05
N GLY A 185 -16.88 2.06 -23.90
CA GLY A 185 -16.75 3.50 -23.76
C GLY A 185 -15.31 4.01 -23.63
N ASN A 186 -14.33 3.11 -23.42
CA ASN A 186 -12.92 3.47 -23.21
C ASN A 186 -12.06 3.36 -24.47
N ARG A 187 -12.40 4.14 -25.51
CA ARG A 187 -11.57 4.20 -26.74
C ARG A 187 -10.25 4.95 -26.50
N PRO A 188 -9.11 4.48 -27.05
CA PRO A 188 -8.99 3.38 -28.03
C PRO A 188 -8.82 1.98 -27.41
N HIS A 189 -8.75 1.84 -26.09
CA HIS A 189 -8.40 0.59 -25.41
C HIS A 189 -9.50 -0.48 -25.46
N GLY A 190 -10.78 -0.08 -25.39
CA GLY A 190 -11.93 -1.00 -25.45
C GLY A 190 -12.13 -1.88 -24.21
N VAL A 191 -11.25 -1.76 -23.22
CA VAL A 191 -11.27 -2.48 -21.94
C VAL A 191 -11.12 -1.50 -20.78
N ALA A 192 -11.45 -1.92 -19.57
CA ALA A 192 -11.19 -1.14 -18.37
C ALA A 192 -9.67 -0.94 -18.21
N THR A 193 -9.27 0.29 -17.91
CA THR A 193 -7.87 0.66 -17.68
C THR A 193 -7.78 1.59 -16.49
N VAL A 194 -6.58 1.76 -15.96
CA VAL A 194 -6.30 2.69 -14.86
C VAL A 194 -5.19 3.65 -15.31
N SER A 195 -5.32 4.92 -14.93
CA SER A 195 -4.26 5.91 -15.06
C SER A 195 -3.66 6.21 -13.70
N MET A 196 -2.35 6.46 -13.64
CA MET A 196 -1.66 6.76 -12.39
C MET A 196 -0.81 8.02 -12.46
N GLY A 197 -0.89 8.83 -11.41
CA GLY A 197 0.18 9.76 -11.04
C GLY A 197 1.11 9.07 -10.06
N LEU A 198 2.43 9.20 -10.24
CA LEU A 198 3.44 8.52 -9.41
C LEU A 198 4.49 9.49 -8.89
N GLY A 199 4.56 9.64 -7.58
CA GLY A 199 5.61 10.39 -6.89
C GLY A 199 6.70 9.48 -6.35
N LEU A 200 7.96 9.79 -6.66
CA LEU A 200 9.12 9.08 -6.13
C LEU A 200 9.99 10.02 -5.30
N PHE A 201 10.35 9.62 -4.10
CA PHE A 201 11.13 10.44 -3.18
C PHE A 201 11.99 9.58 -2.24
N ALA A 202 13.04 10.19 -1.69
CA ALA A 202 13.87 9.58 -0.68
C ALA A 202 13.66 10.31 0.65
N GLY A 203 13.58 9.56 1.75
CA GLY A 203 13.38 10.13 3.09
C GLY A 203 12.00 10.73 3.30
N CYS A 204 11.95 11.80 4.11
CA CYS A 204 10.71 12.43 4.54
C CYS A 204 10.15 13.38 3.49
N GLY A 205 8.84 13.30 3.26
CA GLY A 205 8.12 14.12 2.31
C GLY A 205 7.02 14.94 2.97
N ASN A 206 6.79 16.17 2.50
CA ASN A 206 5.57 16.89 2.89
C ASN A 206 4.37 16.24 2.19
N ALA A 207 3.54 15.53 2.95
CA ALA A 207 2.40 14.77 2.44
C ALA A 207 1.47 15.61 1.54
N LYS A 208 1.18 16.87 1.94
CA LYS A 208 0.29 17.76 1.18
C LYS A 208 0.90 18.17 -0.16
N THR A 209 2.19 18.51 -0.18
CA THR A 209 2.90 18.88 -1.42
C THR A 209 3.05 17.69 -2.36
N ILE A 210 3.39 16.52 -1.82
CA ILE A 210 3.53 15.29 -2.60
C ILE A 210 2.18 14.92 -3.21
N PHE A 211 1.12 14.90 -2.41
CA PHE A 211 -0.23 14.62 -2.88
C PHE A 211 -0.64 15.54 -4.04
N ALA A 212 -0.50 16.86 -3.88
CA ALA A 212 -0.86 17.81 -4.92
C ALA A 212 -0.04 17.64 -6.22
N THR A 213 1.23 17.24 -6.09
CA THR A 213 2.10 17.02 -7.26
C THR A 213 1.74 15.71 -7.98
N VAL A 214 1.39 14.67 -7.21
CA VAL A 214 0.95 13.37 -7.72
C VAL A 214 -0.43 13.45 -8.38
N ASP A 215 -1.36 14.18 -7.80
CA ASP A 215 -2.68 14.46 -8.40
C ASP A 215 -2.54 15.18 -9.75
N ARG A 216 -1.67 16.19 -9.82
CA ARG A 216 -1.36 16.85 -11.09
C ARG A 216 -0.74 15.89 -12.11
N ALA A 217 0.07 14.93 -11.68
CA ALA A 217 0.63 13.90 -12.56
C ALA A 217 -0.45 12.92 -13.06
N LEU A 218 -1.40 12.53 -12.20
CA LEU A 218 -2.57 11.74 -12.59
C LEU A 218 -3.43 12.47 -13.63
N TYR A 219 -3.68 13.77 -13.42
CA TYR A 219 -4.38 14.59 -14.40
C TYR A 219 -3.65 14.61 -15.77
N ARG A 220 -2.32 14.72 -15.77
CA ARG A 220 -1.51 14.61 -17.00
C ARG A 220 -1.64 13.23 -17.64
N ALA A 221 -1.60 12.14 -16.86
CA ALA A 221 -1.81 10.78 -17.37
C ALA A 221 -3.14 10.64 -18.12
N LYS A 222 -4.22 11.19 -17.54
CA LYS A 222 -5.55 11.21 -18.17
C LYS A 222 -5.59 12.02 -19.48
N LYS A 223 -4.76 13.06 -19.61
CA LYS A 223 -4.63 13.88 -20.84
C LYS A 223 -3.74 13.25 -21.90
N LEU A 224 -2.75 12.44 -21.52
CA LEU A 224 -1.84 11.75 -22.43
C LEU A 224 -2.44 10.51 -23.11
N GLY A 225 -3.75 10.29 -22.98
CA GLY A 225 -4.44 9.16 -23.60
C GLY A 225 -4.79 8.02 -22.65
N ARG A 226 -4.60 8.22 -21.33
CA ARG A 226 -4.96 7.26 -20.27
C ARG A 226 -4.17 5.95 -20.33
N ASN A 227 -4.47 4.98 -19.45
CA ASN A 227 -3.76 3.71 -19.36
C ASN A 227 -2.22 3.92 -19.27
N THR A 228 -1.78 4.79 -18.36
CA THR A 228 -0.37 5.15 -18.25
C THR A 228 -0.01 5.63 -16.84
N VAL A 229 1.28 5.50 -16.51
CA VAL A 229 1.88 6.08 -15.30
C VAL A 229 2.61 7.36 -15.70
N THR A 230 2.28 8.48 -15.04
CA THR A 230 3.02 9.74 -15.18
C THR A 230 3.75 10.09 -13.91
N LEU A 231 5.06 10.36 -14.01
CA LEU A 231 5.87 10.77 -12.88
C LEU A 231 5.55 12.21 -12.44
N ALA A 232 5.46 12.38 -11.13
CA ALA A 232 5.36 13.67 -10.46
C ALA A 232 6.77 14.24 -10.24
N GLU A 233 6.94 15.52 -10.55
CA GLU A 233 8.17 16.26 -10.28
C GLU A 233 8.19 16.68 -8.81
N ILE A 234 8.60 15.75 -7.93
CA ILE A 234 8.82 16.06 -6.53
C ILE A 234 10.15 16.83 -6.45
N GLY A 235 10.06 18.11 -6.11
CA GLY A 235 11.26 18.93 -5.89
C GLY A 235 12.13 18.22 -4.85
N ARG A 236 13.41 18.01 -5.16
CA ARG A 236 14.38 17.53 -4.17
C ARG A 236 14.33 18.53 -3.02
N GLY A 237 13.76 18.14 -1.87
CA GLY A 237 13.80 18.95 -0.67
C GLY A 237 15.25 19.38 -0.48
N GLY A 238 15.48 20.69 -0.49
CA GLY A 238 16.81 21.24 -0.36
C GLY A 238 17.47 20.62 0.86
N HIS A 239 18.66 20.07 0.68
CA HIS A 239 19.61 20.04 1.77
C HIS A 239 19.78 21.51 2.16
N SER A 240 19.09 21.94 3.22
CA SER A 240 19.43 23.14 3.95
C SER A 240 20.81 22.87 4.53
N SER A 241 21.84 23.13 3.72
CA SER A 241 23.16 23.45 4.21
C SER A 241 22.99 24.67 5.09
N SER A 242 22.81 24.45 6.39
CA SER A 242 22.82 25.51 7.38
C SER A 242 24.16 26.25 7.26
N ASN A 243 24.05 27.55 7.02
CA ASN A 243 25.06 28.59 7.16
C ASN A 243 26.25 28.24 8.07
N THR A 244 27.46 28.44 7.55
CA THR A 244 28.48 29.21 8.26
C THR A 244 28.73 30.48 7.45
N THR A 245 28.11 31.56 7.91
CA THR A 245 28.44 32.94 7.59
C THR A 245 29.82 33.30 8.13
N ASP A 246 30.56 34.04 7.29
CA ASP A 246 31.59 35.06 7.59
C ASP A 246 32.76 34.74 8.53
N GLU A 247 33.98 34.89 8.01
CA GLU A 247 34.79 36.08 8.31
C GLU A 247 35.76 36.41 7.16
N PRO A 248 35.96 37.70 6.81
CA PRO A 248 37.06 38.15 5.98
C PRO A 248 38.28 38.48 6.86
N SER A 249 39.47 38.07 6.44
CA SER A 249 40.73 38.52 7.05
C SER A 249 41.90 38.35 6.08
N GLY A 250 42.52 39.46 5.69
CA GLY A 250 43.84 39.50 5.05
C GLY A 250 43.86 39.95 3.60
#